data_AF-A0A177NRB9-F1
#
_entry.id   AF-A0A177NRB9-F1
#
_cell.length_a   1.000
_cell.length_b   1.000
_cell.length_c   1.000
_cell.angle_alpha   90.00
_cell.angle_beta   90.00
_cell.angle_gamma   90.00
#
_symmetry.space_group_name_H-M   'P 1'
#
loop_
_entity.id
_entity.type
_entity.pdbx_description
1 polymer ?
#
loop_
_entity_poly.entity_id
_entity_poly.type
_entity_poly.pdbx_seq_one_letter_code
_entity_poly.pdbx_strand_id
1 'polypeptide(L)' 'MVIVYLLGVLLISTGCSWWIIRRKVEEKPVKVMMFVGYFWLFTFGQLLLFTLLYFIYQRFYS' A
#
# COMPACT_ATOMS: atom_id res chain seq x y z
N MET A 1 9.67 -13.15 -11.28
CA MET A 1 10.16 -12.11 -10.34
C MET A 1 9.10 -11.03 -10.06
N VAL A 2 8.45 -10.44 -11.08
CA VAL A 2 7.40 -9.40 -10.90
C VAL A 2 6.29 -9.81 -9.92
N ILE A 3 5.80 -11.05 -10.00
CA ILE A 3 4.74 -11.57 -9.12
C ILE A 3 5.15 -11.49 -7.64
N VAL A 4 6.42 -11.76 -7.31
CA VAL A 4 6.94 -11.71 -5.94
C VAL A 4 6.93 -10.27 -5.41
N TYR A 5 7.29 -9.30 -6.24
CA TYR A 5 7.24 -7.88 -5.87
C TYR A 5 5.80 -7.42 -5.62
N LEU A 6 4.86 -7.82 -6.50
CA LEU A 6 3.44 -7.50 -6.32
C LEU A 6 2.87 -8.13 -5.05
N LEU A 7 3.24 -9.39 -4.75
CA LEU A 7 2.87 -10.04 -3.48
C LEU A 7 3.44 -9.30 -2.28
N GLY A 8 4.67 -8.81 -2.36
CA GLY A 8 5.28 -7.98 -1.32
C GLY A 8 4.50 -6.68 -1.06
N VAL A 9 4.11 -5.97 -2.12
CA VAL A 9 3.28 -4.75 -2.03
C VAL A 9 1.94 -5.05 -1.35
N LEU A 10 1.29 -6.15 -1.73
CA LEU A 10 0.02 -6.56 -1.15
C LEU A 10 0.16 -6.90 0.33
N LEU A 11 1.18 -7.67 0.72
CA LEU A 11 1.44 -8.03 2.12
C LEU A 11 1.67 -6.80 2.99
N ILE A 12 2.47 -5.85 2.52
CA ILE A 12 2.75 -4.60 3.24
C ILE A 12 1.47 -3.76 3.36
N SER A 13 0.72 -3.62 2.27
CA SER A 13 -0.53 -2.84 2.24
C SER A 13 -1.59 -3.44 3.17
N THR A 14 -1.75 -4.77 3.18
CA THR A 14 -2.64 -5.49 4.10
C THR A 14 -2.20 -5.30 5.55
N GLY A 15 -0.91 -5.48 5.84
CA GLY A 15 -0.36 -5.34 7.20
C GLY A 15 -0.55 -3.94 7.77
N CYS A 16 -0.23 -2.90 7.00
CA CYS A 16 -0.39 -1.50 7.40
C CYS A 16 -1.86 -1.14 7.62
N SER A 17 -2.73 -1.53 6.70
CA SER A 17 -4.17 -1.23 6.77
C SER A 17 -4.82 -1.90 7.97
N TRP A 18 -4.49 -3.18 8.20
CA TRP A 18 -4.96 -3.92 9.37
C TRP A 18 -4.49 -3.30 10.69
N TRP A 19 -3.23 -2.88 10.76
CA TRP A 19 -2.68 -2.24 11.95
C TRP A 19 -3.35 -0.88 12.26
N ILE A 20 -3.71 -0.11 11.25
CA ILE A 20 -4.41 1.16 11.45
C ILE A 20 -5.84 0.94 11.96
N ILE A 21 -6.54 -0.07 11.42
CA ILE A 21 -7.97 -0.27 11.69
C ILE A 21 -8.22 -1.00 12.99
N ARG A 22 -7.31 -1.90 13.42
CA ARG A 22 -7.45 -2.60 14.69
C ARG A 22 -7.56 -1.64 15.90
N ARG A 23 -7.06 -0.41 15.75
CA ARG A 23 -7.09 0.63 16.80
C ARG A 23 -8.35 1.49 16.79
N LYS A 24 -9.19 1.40 15.75
CA LYS A 24 -10.41 2.22 15.63
C LYS A 24 -11.60 1.55 16.32
N VAL A 25 -12.43 2.34 16.99
CA VAL A 25 -13.68 1.90 17.63
C VAL A 25 -14.84 2.33 16.72
N GLU A 26 -15.02 1.59 15.64
CA GLU A 26 -16.10 1.80 14.68
C GLU A 26 -16.87 0.50 14.44
N GLU A 27 -18.07 0.61 13.90
CA GLU A 27 -18.92 -0.53 13.58
C GLU A 27 -18.24 -1.44 12.53
N LYS A 28 -18.57 -2.74 12.61
CA LYS A 28 -18.01 -3.77 11.71
C LYS A 28 -18.05 -3.39 10.21
N PRO A 29 -19.17 -2.91 9.62
CA PRO A 29 -19.19 -2.54 8.20
C PRO A 29 -18.29 -1.35 7.86
N VAL A 30 -18.24 -0.34 8.74
CA VAL A 30 -17.41 0.86 8.53
C VAL A 30 -15.91 0.51 8.59
N LYS A 31 -15.52 -0.38 9.51
CA LYS A 31 -14.15 -0.92 9.56
C LYS A 31 -13.72 -1.61 8.28
N VAL A 32 -14.62 -2.34 7.62
CA VAL A 32 -14.31 -3.00 6.33
C VAL A 32 -14.13 -1.96 5.23
N MET A 33 -15.01 -0.95 5.14
CA MET A 33 -14.84 0.14 4.17
C MET A 33 -13.52 0.89 4.39
N MET A 34 -13.17 1.18 5.65
CA MET A 34 -11.86 1.75 5.98
C MET A 34 -10.71 0.84 5.57
N PHE A 35 -10.84 -0.47 5.75
CA PHE A 35 -9.82 -1.44 5.35
C PHE A 35 -9.55 -1.38 3.86
N VAL A 36 -10.61 -1.42 3.07
CA VAL A 36 -10.50 -1.32 1.62
C VAL A 36 -9.87 0.03 1.24
N GLY A 37 -10.32 1.13 1.84
CA GLY A 37 -9.76 2.47 1.59
C GLY A 37 -8.27 2.58 1.88
N TYR A 38 -7.85 2.22 3.10
CA TYR A 38 -6.44 2.25 3.49
C TYR A 38 -5.60 1.28 2.64
N PHE A 39 -6.12 0.08 2.36
CA PHE A 39 -5.42 -0.93 1.57
C PHE A 39 -5.08 -0.41 0.17
N TRP A 40 -6.06 0.16 -0.53
CA TRP A 40 -5.82 0.74 -1.85
C TRP A 40 -4.91 1.95 -1.78
N LEU A 41 -5.07 2.82 -0.77
CA LEU A 41 -4.23 4.00 -0.60
C LEU A 41 -2.75 3.62 -0.40
N PHE A 42 -2.45 2.61 0.42
CA PHE A 42 -1.08 2.10 0.57
C PHE A 42 -0.57 1.42 -0.70
N THR A 43 -1.40 0.63 -1.38
CA THR A 43 -1.02 -0.07 -2.61
C THR A 43 -0.61 0.92 -3.69
N PHE A 44 -1.48 1.90 -3.98
CA PHE A 44 -1.18 2.95 -4.96
C PHE A 44 -0.02 3.83 -4.51
N GLY A 45 0.06 4.16 -3.21
CA GLY A 45 1.17 4.92 -2.65
C GLY A 45 2.52 4.22 -2.89
N GLN A 46 2.61 2.92 -2.65
CA GLN A 46 3.83 2.15 -2.91
C GLN A 46 4.19 2.12 -4.40
N LEU A 47 3.22 1.86 -5.29
CA LEU A 47 3.45 1.84 -6.74
C LEU A 47 3.94 3.20 -7.26
N LEU A 48 3.36 4.28 -6.77
CA LEU A 48 3.75 5.64 -7.10
C LEU A 48 5.18 5.92 -6.61
N LEU A 49 5.51 5.52 -5.38
CA LEU A 49 6.85 5.68 -4.81
C LEU A 49 7.90 4.91 -5.61
N PHE A 50 7.62 3.66 -6.02
CA PHE A 50 8.50 2.90 -6.90
C PHE A 50 8.69 3.57 -8.27
N THR A 51 7.60 4.10 -8.85
CA THR A 51 7.67 4.82 -10.13
C THR A 51 8.51 6.09 -10.02
N LEU A 52 8.33 6.86 -8.94
CA LEU A 52 9.14 8.05 -8.66
C LEU A 52 10.61 7.71 -8.48
N LEU A 53 10.92 6.69 -7.67
CA LEU A 53 12.30 6.24 -7.47
C LEU A 53 12.95 5.80 -8.79
N TYR A 54 12.21 5.08 -9.62
CA TYR A 54 12.69 4.69 -10.94
C TYR A 54 12.96 5.92 -11.82
N PHE A 55 12.05 6.89 -11.85
CA PHE A 55 12.22 8.12 -12.63
C PHE A 55 13.41 8.96 -12.14
N ILE A 56 13.57 9.11 -10.82
CA ILE A 56 14.70 9.81 -10.21
C ILE A 56 16.01 9.08 -10.56
N TYR A 57 16.05 7.76 -10.38
CA TYR A 57 17.22 6.97 -10.72
C TYR A 57 17.59 7.14 -12.20
N GLN A 58 16.61 7.02 -13.10
CA GLN A 58 16.81 7.24 -14.52
C GLN A 58 17.26 8.67 -14.85
N ARG A 59 16.79 9.70 -14.13
CA ARG A 59 17.12 11.10 -14.41
C ARG A 59 18.52 11.49 -13.95
N PHE A 60 19.01 10.91 -12.86
CA PHE A 60 20.28 11.29 -12.21
C PHE A 60 21.43 10.30 -12.46
N TYR A 61 21.13 9.03 -12.76
CA TYR A 61 22.14 7.98 -12.97
C TYR A 61 22.18 7.41 -14.40
N SER A 62 21.35 7.93 -15.32
CA SER A 62 21.45 7.66 -16.78
C SER A 62 21.90 8.90 -17.53
#